data_AF-A0A839ESD1-F1
#
_entry.id   AF-A0A839ESD1-F1
#
_cell.length_a   1.000
_cell.length_b   1.000
_cell.length_c   1.000
_cell.angle_alpha   90.00
_cell.angle_beta   90.00
_cell.angle_gamma   90.00
#
_symmetry.space_group_name_H-M   'P 1'
#
loop_
_entity.id
_entity.type
_entity.pdbx_description
1 polymer ?
#
loop_
_entity_poly.entity_id
_entity_poly.type
_entity_poly.pdbx_seq_one_letter_code
_entity_poly.pdbx_strand_id
1 'polypeptide(L)'
;MPDTIDQHTRRFQVTKTPPQVHDPEGMTKHDVSCEAWRAYAFSDGFEYMIQEPKTLWVKRKDDGDSHRILDGKGVIHYVNAGWRALRWKNLPGRPEVSF
;
A
#
# COMPACT_ATOMS: atom_id res chain seq x y z
N MET A 1 -51.93 20.12 28.28
CA MET A 1 -51.42 19.75 26.95
C MET A 1 -49.94 19.41 27.11
N PRO A 2 -49.52 18.14 27.01
CA PRO A 2 -48.13 17.75 27.15
C PRO A 2 -47.49 17.57 25.77
N ASP A 3 -46.36 18.22 25.49
CA ASP A 3 -45.50 17.83 24.37
C ASP A 3 -44.16 17.36 24.94
N THR A 4 -44.10 16.04 25.12
CA THR A 4 -42.89 15.28 25.43
C THR A 4 -42.05 15.17 24.16
N ILE A 5 -40.90 15.84 24.11
CA ILE A 5 -39.90 15.60 23.06
C ILE A 5 -38.98 14.47 23.52
N ASP A 6 -39.23 13.29 22.98
CA ASP A 6 -38.39 12.10 23.15
C ASP A 6 -37.15 12.19 22.23
N GLN A 7 -36.01 12.56 22.80
CA GLN A 7 -34.73 12.58 22.09
C GLN A 7 -34.09 11.19 22.07
N HIS A 8 -34.57 10.33 21.18
CA HIS A 8 -33.85 9.10 20.84
C HIS A 8 -32.58 9.43 20.03
N THR A 9 -31.48 9.67 20.75
CA THR A 9 -30.14 9.78 20.17
C THR A 9 -29.70 8.39 19.69
N ARG A 10 -29.89 8.09 18.40
CA ARG A 10 -29.29 6.90 17.77
C ARG A 10 -27.78 7.09 17.66
N ARG A 11 -27.03 6.51 18.59
CA ARG A 11 -25.58 6.31 18.45
C ARG A 11 -25.35 5.29 17.34
N PHE A 12 -24.96 5.74 16.16
CA PHE A 12 -24.40 4.86 15.13
C PHE A 12 -23.03 4.38 15.61
N GLN A 13 -22.95 3.13 16.06
CA GLN A 13 -21.67 2.44 16.21
C GLN A 13 -21.11 2.19 14.82
N VAL A 14 -20.19 3.05 14.36
CA VAL A 14 -19.36 2.74 13.21
C VAL A 14 -18.42 1.63 13.64
N THR A 15 -18.73 0.40 13.24
CA THR A 15 -17.76 -0.70 13.27
C THR A 15 -16.63 -0.29 12.33
N LYS A 16 -15.45 0.01 12.89
CA LYS A 16 -14.24 0.29 12.11
C LYS A 16 -13.74 -1.03 11.50
N THR A 17 -14.48 -1.59 10.56
CA THR A 17 -13.92 -2.60 9.67
C THR A 17 -12.83 -1.91 8.86
N PRO A 18 -11.57 -2.37 8.90
CA PRO A 18 -10.53 -1.82 8.05
C PRO A 18 -10.99 -1.88 6.59
N PRO A 19 -10.75 -0.84 5.77
CA PRO A 19 -11.10 -0.89 4.37
C PRO A 19 -10.49 -2.13 3.73
N GLN A 20 -11.32 -2.98 3.13
CA GLN A 20 -10.82 -4.15 2.42
C GLN A 20 -10.13 -3.69 1.14
N VAL A 21 -8.82 -3.86 1.09
CA VAL A 21 -8.04 -3.62 -0.12
C VAL A 21 -8.15 -4.85 -1.00
N HIS A 22 -8.80 -4.71 -2.15
CA HIS A 22 -8.89 -5.79 -3.13
C HIS A 22 -7.56 -5.95 -3.89
N ASP A 23 -7.16 -7.21 -4.11
CA ASP A 23 -5.99 -7.51 -4.93
C ASP A 23 -6.26 -7.07 -6.38
N PRO A 24 -5.32 -6.36 -7.03
CA PRO A 24 -5.48 -5.97 -8.43
C PRO A 24 -5.51 -7.21 -9.34
N GLU A 25 -6.45 -7.23 -10.28
CA GLU A 25 -6.68 -8.37 -11.17
C GLU A 25 -5.46 -8.70 -12.05
N GLY A 26 -5.12 -9.98 -12.13
CA GLY A 26 -4.04 -10.48 -12.99
C GLY A 26 -2.63 -10.04 -12.58
N MET A 27 -2.39 -9.77 -11.29
CA MET A 27 -1.06 -9.49 -10.73
C MET A 27 -0.64 -10.58 -9.73
N THR A 28 0.64 -10.93 -9.73
CA THR A 28 1.25 -11.80 -8.71
C THR A 28 1.52 -11.00 -7.46
N LYS A 29 1.11 -11.53 -6.30
CA LYS A 29 1.24 -10.89 -4.99
C LYS A 29 2.48 -11.41 -4.26
N HIS A 30 3.26 -10.49 -3.70
CA HIS A 30 4.43 -10.77 -2.88
C HIS A 30 4.30 -10.03 -1.54
N ASP A 31 4.64 -10.72 -0.44
CA ASP A 31 4.80 -10.08 0.87
C ASP A 31 6.15 -9.37 0.92
N VAL A 32 6.10 -8.07 1.20
CA VAL A 32 7.29 -7.22 1.37
C VAL A 32 7.28 -6.53 2.74
N SER A 33 6.48 -7.04 3.68
CA SER A 33 6.32 -6.47 5.02
C SER A 33 7.58 -6.49 5.88
N CYS A 34 8.64 -7.17 5.45
CA CYS A 34 9.96 -7.09 6.04
C CYS A 34 10.74 -5.84 5.63
N GLU A 35 10.29 -5.04 4.67
CA GLU A 35 10.92 -3.79 4.27
C GLU A 35 10.52 -2.64 5.21
N ALA A 36 11.51 -1.89 5.69
CA ALA A 36 11.31 -0.63 6.40
C ALA A 36 10.89 0.47 5.43
N TRP A 37 11.52 0.53 4.25
CA TRP A 37 11.19 1.46 3.19
C TRP A 37 11.64 0.92 1.83
N ARG A 38 11.03 1.47 0.78
CA ARG A 38 11.37 1.25 -0.63
C ARG A 38 11.42 2.58 -1.37
N ALA A 39 12.42 2.78 -2.21
CA ALA A 39 12.67 4.03 -2.91
C ALA A 39 12.98 3.82 -4.40
N TYR A 40 12.46 4.72 -5.22
CA TYR A 40 12.62 4.76 -6.67
C TYR A 40 13.34 6.05 -7.05
N ALA A 41 14.52 5.92 -7.66
CA ALA A 41 15.28 7.07 -8.14
C ALA A 41 15.03 7.29 -9.63
N PHE A 42 14.73 8.52 -10.03
CA PHE A 42 14.48 8.91 -11.42
C PHE A 42 15.66 9.72 -11.99
N SER A 43 15.71 9.89 -13.32
CA SER A 43 16.86 10.51 -13.99
C SER A 43 17.02 12.01 -13.73
N ASP A 44 15.96 12.68 -13.29
CA ASP A 44 15.96 14.09 -12.87
C ASP A 44 16.44 14.27 -11.41
N GLY A 45 16.81 13.18 -10.73
CA GLY A 45 17.20 13.20 -9.32
C GLY A 45 16.02 13.13 -8.36
N PHE A 46 14.77 13.07 -8.86
CA PHE A 46 13.62 12.82 -8.00
C PHE A 46 13.68 11.43 -7.37
N GLU A 47 13.33 11.35 -6.09
CA GLU A 47 13.23 10.10 -5.36
C GLU A 47 11.82 9.94 -4.77
N TYR A 48 11.15 8.86 -5.15
CA TYR A 48 9.85 8.49 -4.59
C TYR A 48 10.03 7.40 -3.55
N MET A 49 9.74 7.70 -2.29
CA MET A 49 9.94 6.79 -1.16
C MET A 49 8.61 6.38 -0.54
N ILE A 50 8.47 5.07 -0.31
CA ILE A 50 7.33 4.42 0.32
C ILE A 50 7.79 3.85 1.66
N GLN A 51 7.10 4.20 2.74
CA GLN A 51 7.40 3.73 4.09
C GLN A 51 6.56 2.50 4.43
N GLU A 52 7.14 1.57 5.18
CA GLU A 52 6.46 0.37 5.68
C GLU A 52 5.66 -0.39 4.60
N PRO A 53 6.23 -0.66 3.41
CA PRO A 53 5.51 -1.41 2.39
C PRO A 53 5.12 -2.79 2.92
N LYS A 54 3.93 -3.26 2.57
CA LYS A 54 3.34 -4.51 3.06
C LYS A 54 3.16 -5.52 1.94
N THR A 55 2.67 -5.05 0.80
CA THR A 55 2.35 -5.93 -0.33
C THR A 55 2.84 -5.32 -1.61
N LEU A 56 3.53 -6.12 -2.41
CA LEU A 56 3.93 -5.80 -3.78
C LEU A 56 3.09 -6.66 -4.72
N TRP A 57 2.34 -6.02 -5.61
CA TRP A 57 1.70 -6.71 -6.73
C TRP A 57 2.48 -6.42 -8.00
N VAL A 58 2.84 -7.46 -8.76
CA VAL A 58 3.59 -7.35 -10.02
C VAL A 58 2.78 -8.00 -11.14
N LYS A 59 2.67 -7.33 -12.28
CA LYS A 59 2.18 -7.91 -13.52
C LYS A 59 3.30 -7.88 -14.53
N ARG A 60 3.77 -9.07 -14.91
CA ARG A 60 4.70 -9.25 -16.01
C ARG A 60 3.98 -9.07 -17.34
N LYS A 61 4.55 -8.31 -18.26
CA LYS A 61 4.03 -8.18 -19.63
C LYS A 61 5.20 -8.12 -20.60
N ASP A 62 4.94 -8.50 -21.85
CA ASP A 62 5.92 -8.46 -22.93
C ASP A 62 6.38 -7.02 -23.26
N ASP A 63 5.54 -6.01 -22.98
CA ASP A 63 5.78 -4.59 -23.23
C ASP A 63 6.27 -3.80 -21.98
N GLY A 64 6.41 -4.47 -20.85
CA GLY A 64 6.92 -3.88 -19.62
C GLY A 64 6.12 -4.23 -18.37
N ASP A 65 6.86 -4.41 -17.27
CA ASP A 65 6.25 -4.79 -15.99
C ASP A 65 5.55 -3.59 -15.34
N SER A 66 4.39 -3.86 -14.74
CA SER A 66 3.72 -2.89 -13.86
C SER A 66 3.65 -3.43 -12.45
N HIS A 67 3.81 -2.56 -11.46
CA HIS A 67 3.68 -2.97 -10.06
C HIS A 67 2.95 -1.93 -9.22
N ARG A 68 2.35 -2.40 -8.14
CA ARG A 68 1.63 -1.61 -7.15
C ARG A 68 2.11 -2.02 -5.77
N ILE A 69 2.19 -1.06 -4.85
CA ILE A 69 2.63 -1.31 -3.48
C ILE A 69 1.58 -0.83 -2.51
N LEU A 70 1.15 -1.69 -1.60
CA LEU A 70 0.37 -1.32 -0.42
C LEU A 70 1.32 -0.94 0.70
N ASP A 71 1.16 0.26 1.27
CA ASP A 71 1.91 0.69 2.45
C ASP A 71 1.24 0.29 3.77
N GLY A 72 1.93 0.54 4.89
CA GLY A 72 1.42 0.27 6.23
C GLY A 72 0.21 1.11 6.64
N LYS A 73 -0.12 2.16 5.87
CA LYS A 73 -1.27 3.04 6.08
C LYS A 73 -2.47 2.66 5.20
N GLY A 74 -2.34 1.62 4.39
CA GLY A 74 -3.40 1.18 3.48
C GLY A 74 -3.46 1.96 2.17
N VAL A 75 -2.41 2.74 1.83
CA VAL A 75 -2.30 3.49 0.58
C VAL A 75 -1.70 2.60 -0.50
N ILE A 76 -2.31 2.59 -1.69
CA ILE A 76 -1.78 1.90 -2.86
C ILE A 76 -0.98 2.90 -3.71
N HIS A 77 0.31 2.64 -3.83
CA HIS A 77 1.23 3.38 -4.67
C HIS A 77 1.33 2.70 -6.04
N TYR A 78 1.04 3.45 -7.10
CA TYR A 78 1.40 3.08 -8.45
C TYR A 78 2.61 3.93 -8.87
N VAL A 79 3.78 3.29 -8.98
CA VAL A 79 5.00 3.97 -9.38
C VAL A 79 5.15 3.83 -10.88
N ASN A 80 5.16 4.97 -11.58
CA ASN A 80 5.33 5.00 -13.03
C ASN A 80 6.66 4.36 -13.45
N ALA A 81 6.68 3.81 -14.66
CA ALA A 81 7.91 3.37 -15.30
C ALA A 81 8.89 4.54 -15.51
N GLY A 82 10.18 4.23 -15.69
CA GLY A 82 11.23 5.23 -15.93
C GLY A 82 12.16 5.51 -14.74
N TRP A 83 11.95 4.86 -13.60
CA TRP A 83 12.94 4.83 -12.53
C TRP A 83 14.24 4.15 -13.01
N ARG A 84 15.37 4.67 -12.55
CA ARG A 84 16.73 4.22 -12.90
C ARG A 84 17.30 3.25 -11.88
N ALA A 85 16.89 3.40 -10.62
CA ALA A 85 17.28 2.50 -9.55
C ALA A 85 16.09 2.27 -8.61
N LEU A 86 16.00 1.03 -8.16
CA LEU A 86 15.13 0.60 -7.07
C LEU A 86 16.03 0.23 -5.89
N ARG A 87 15.73 0.78 -4.72
CA ARG A 87 16.41 0.47 -3.46
C ARG A 87 15.35 0.15 -2.41
N TRP A 88 15.70 -0.72 -1.48
CA TRP A 88 14.89 -0.96 -0.29
C TRP A 88 15.81 -1.24 0.89
N LYS A 89 15.25 -1.10 2.09
CA LYS A 89 15.92 -1.48 3.33
C LYS A 89 15.02 -2.41 4.10
N ASN A 90 15.53 -3.58 4.46
CA ASN A 90 14.81 -4.48 5.35
C ASN A 90 14.83 -3.98 6.80
N LEU A 91 13.80 -4.33 7.55
CA LEU A 91 13.75 -4.19 8.99
C LEU A 91 14.90 -5.00 9.62
N PRO A 92 15.51 -4.51 10.72
CA PRO A 92 16.60 -5.22 11.40
C PRO A 92 16.21 -6.66 11.77
N GLY A 93 17.11 -7.60 11.48
CA GLY A 93 16.91 -9.01 11.83
C GLY A 93 15.88 -9.76 10.99
N ARG A 94 15.34 -9.15 9.92
CA ARG A 94 14.48 -9.83 8.95
C ARG A 94 15.29 -10.32 7.74
N PRO A 95 14.93 -11.47 7.16
CA PRO A 95 15.58 -11.99 5.96
C PRO A 95 15.36 -11.06 4.77
N GLU A 96 16.25 -11.16 3.78
CA GLU A 96 16.09 -10.49 2.50
C GLU A 96 14.85 -10.99 1.76
N VAL A 97 14.18 -10.09 1.04
CA VAL A 97 13.10 -10.46 0.13
C VAL A 97 13.70 -11.20 -1.08
N SER A 98 13.25 -12.42 -1.34
CA SER A 98 13.52 -13.13 -2.59
C SER A 98 12.37 -12.92 -3.57
N PHE A 99 12.69 -12.52 -4.81
CA PHE A 99 11.72 -12.28 -5.89
C PHE A 99 11.76 -13.39 -6.93
#